data_AF-A0ABD3T8U9-F1
#
_entry.id   AF-A0ABD3T8U9-F1
#
_cell.length_a   1.000
_cell.length_b   1.000
_cell.length_c   1.000
_cell.angle_alpha   90.00
_cell.angle_beta   90.00
_cell.angle_gamma   90.00
#
_symmetry.space_group_name_H-M   'P 1'
#
loop_
_entity.id
_entity.type
_entity.pdbx_description
1 polymer ?
#
loop_
_entity_poly.entity_id
_entity_poly.type
_entity_poly.pdbx_seq_one_letter_code
_entity_poly.pdbx_strand_id
1 'polypeptide(L)'
;MESKLKPMFFSLPIFLSFVLTISTPLQYQDFVLTSLPGPQTLSWPTQQESEPESDSIFSLNLHHVDTLSPSLNSTPESIFKLRLHRDAVRVQSLSTAAGNPRAARDFSSSIISGLGQGSGEYFTRLGVGTPPKYVYMVLDTGSDVVWIQCSPCKKCYTQSDPVFDPRKSTSFLGVSCGSPLCRRLDSPGCNSKKKCVYQVSYGDGSFTVGEFSTETLTFRGNRVKNVAIGCGHDNEGLFVGAAGLLGLGRGSLSFPTQTGNRFGKKFSYCLVDRSASSKPSSILFGESAVSRNSVFTPLLTNPKLDTFYYVGLNGISVGGVRIRGIKPSLFKIDPTGNGGVIVDSGTSVTRLTRPAYVALRDAFRVGASNLKRSLDFSLFDTCFDLSGKAEVKVPTVVLHFTGADVSLPASNYLIPVDTDGKFCFAFAGTMSGLSIIGNIQQQGFRVVFDLAGNRVGFAPRGCA
;
A
#
# COMPACT_ATOMS: atom_id res chain seq x y z
N MET A 1 -92.75 9.21 -17.50
CA MET A 1 -92.77 9.23 -15.97
C MET A 1 -91.46 8.67 -15.41
N GLU A 2 -90.36 9.35 -15.84
CA GLU A 2 -88.98 9.45 -15.31
C GLU A 2 -88.98 9.82 -13.83
N SER A 3 -88.51 8.83 -12.89
CA SER A 3 -87.68 9.26 -11.74
C SER A 3 -87.19 8.01 -10.99
N LYS A 4 -85.86 7.78 -10.99
CA LYS A 4 -84.57 8.11 -10.35
C LYS A 4 -84.19 7.03 -9.33
N LEU A 5 -83.34 6.07 -9.68
CA LEU A 5 -82.36 5.19 -9.00
C LEU A 5 -81.21 6.03 -8.39
N LYS A 6 -81.22 6.26 -7.07
CA LYS A 6 -80.16 6.76 -6.16
C LYS A 6 -78.97 5.81 -6.11
N PRO A 7 -77.71 6.25 -6.38
CA PRO A 7 -76.53 5.41 -6.09
C PRO A 7 -75.94 5.72 -4.70
N MET A 8 -75.89 4.75 -3.78
CA MET A 8 -75.22 4.54 -2.48
C MET A 8 -73.70 4.50 -2.67
N PHE A 9 -72.97 5.61 -2.50
CA PHE A 9 -71.52 5.90 -2.37
C PHE A 9 -70.98 5.34 -1.04
N PHE A 10 -70.34 4.15 -1.02
CA PHE A 10 -69.47 3.57 0.03
C PHE A 10 -68.11 4.28 0.03
N SER A 11 -67.85 5.32 0.86
CA SER A 11 -66.62 6.01 1.26
C SER A 11 -65.67 5.06 2.01
N LEU A 12 -64.73 4.37 1.31
CA LEU A 12 -63.56 3.64 1.85
C LEU A 12 -62.51 4.64 2.38
N PRO A 13 -62.23 4.81 3.66
CA PRO A 13 -61.17 5.70 4.15
C PRO A 13 -59.78 5.20 3.75
N ILE A 14 -59.10 5.79 2.72
CA ILE A 14 -57.67 5.73 2.34
C ILE A 14 -56.80 6.14 3.53
N PHE A 15 -56.46 5.20 4.42
CA PHE A 15 -55.43 5.34 5.48
C PHE A 15 -54.05 5.57 4.85
N LEU A 16 -53.68 6.80 4.40
CA LEU A 16 -52.32 7.27 4.08
C LEU A 16 -51.36 7.01 5.24
N SER A 17 -50.86 5.77 5.44
CA SER A 17 -49.74 5.37 6.31
C SER A 17 -48.50 6.23 6.02
N PHE A 18 -48.37 7.43 6.56
CA PHE A 18 -47.14 8.24 6.69
C PHE A 18 -46.00 7.41 7.31
N VAL A 19 -45.32 6.52 6.52
CA VAL A 19 -44.05 5.91 6.99
C VAL A 19 -43.06 7.02 7.34
N LEU A 20 -43.11 7.67 8.50
CA LEU A 20 -42.02 8.48 9.09
C LEU A 20 -40.67 7.78 8.95
N THR A 21 -40.00 7.84 7.73
CA THR A 21 -38.58 7.39 7.58
C THR A 21 -37.70 8.07 8.63
N ILE A 22 -37.60 7.60 9.85
CA ILE A 22 -36.60 8.01 10.86
C ILE A 22 -35.21 8.03 10.21
N SER A 23 -34.83 9.21 9.52
CA SER A 23 -33.45 9.38 9.00
C SER A 23 -32.43 9.37 10.13
N THR A 24 -31.87 8.19 10.46
CA THR A 24 -30.74 8.13 11.42
C THR A 24 -29.70 9.20 11.08
N PRO A 25 -29.41 10.09 12.13
CA PRO A 25 -28.38 11.11 11.89
C PRO A 25 -27.05 10.49 11.46
N LEU A 26 -26.44 11.22 10.47
CA LEU A 26 -25.15 10.71 9.97
C LEU A 26 -24.08 10.74 11.07
N GLN A 27 -23.21 9.76 11.02
CA GLN A 27 -22.11 9.65 12.00
C GLN A 27 -20.87 10.38 11.46
N TYR A 28 -20.23 11.13 12.42
CA TYR A 28 -19.04 11.92 12.01
C TYR A 28 -17.87 11.62 12.95
N GLN A 29 -16.73 11.95 12.53
CA GLN A 29 -15.54 11.89 13.40
C GLN A 29 -14.75 13.20 13.27
N ASP A 30 -14.05 13.50 14.39
CA ASP A 30 -13.21 14.72 14.37
C ASP A 30 -11.90 14.45 13.61
N PHE A 31 -11.56 15.52 12.83
CA PHE A 31 -10.32 15.36 12.03
C PHE A 31 -9.40 16.56 12.31
N VAL A 32 -8.28 16.17 12.95
CA VAL A 32 -7.27 17.23 13.20
C VAL A 32 -6.37 17.35 11.94
N LEU A 33 -6.24 18.62 11.49
CA LEU A 33 -5.59 18.84 10.19
C LEU A 33 -4.09 19.00 10.39
N THR A 34 -3.38 18.10 9.65
CA THR A 34 -1.90 18.26 9.63
C THR A 34 -1.45 18.58 8.20
N SER A 35 -0.87 19.85 8.09
CA SER A 35 -0.44 20.22 6.73
C SER A 35 0.84 19.47 6.34
N LEU A 36 1.06 19.48 4.98
CA LEU A 36 2.34 18.90 4.53
C LEU A 36 3.52 19.67 5.14
N PRO A 37 4.54 18.89 5.69
CA PRO A 37 5.66 19.60 6.33
C PRO A 37 6.30 20.63 5.38
N GLY A 38 6.53 21.98 5.84
CA GLY A 38 7.32 22.98 5.10
C GLY A 38 8.79 22.57 4.98
N PRO A 39 9.67 23.14 3.93
CA PRO A 39 11.11 22.87 3.88
C PRO A 39 11.80 23.25 5.20
N GLN A 40 12.19 22.30 6.06
CA GLN A 40 12.89 22.64 7.32
C GLN A 40 14.38 22.86 7.04
N THR A 41 15.06 24.04 7.47
CA THR A 41 16.51 24.34 7.61
C THR A 41 17.07 23.73 8.90
N LEU A 42 17.87 22.67 8.78
CA LEU A 42 18.46 21.99 9.94
C LEU A 42 19.61 22.85 10.51
N SER A 43 19.58 23.30 11.87
CA SER A 43 20.75 23.66 12.71
C SER A 43 21.02 22.54 13.73
N TRP A 44 22.29 21.99 13.64
CA TRP A 44 22.88 20.93 14.48
C TRP A 44 23.12 21.47 15.91
N PRO A 45 22.57 20.90 17.05
CA PRO A 45 23.19 21.20 18.35
C PRO A 45 24.43 20.32 18.60
N THR A 46 25.60 20.84 18.75
CA THR A 46 26.89 20.35 19.25
C THR A 46 26.71 19.52 20.53
N GLN A 47 26.60 18.15 20.49
CA GLN A 47 26.61 17.36 21.74
C GLN A 47 28.00 16.73 21.93
N GLN A 48 28.86 17.20 22.92
CA GLN A 48 29.74 16.76 24.03
C GLN A 48 29.37 15.35 24.52
N GLU A 49 30.16 14.34 24.16
CA GLU A 49 30.54 12.95 24.50
C GLU A 49 30.42 12.68 25.99
N SER A 50 29.26 12.14 26.44
CA SER A 50 29.38 11.32 27.68
C SER A 50 28.79 9.92 27.44
N GLU A 51 29.58 8.82 27.71
CA GLU A 51 29.63 7.36 27.90
C GLU A 51 28.28 6.78 28.31
N PRO A 52 27.98 5.43 27.88
CA PRO A 52 26.65 4.79 27.92
C PRO A 52 26.46 3.95 29.20
N GLU A 53 25.47 4.37 30.07
CA GLU A 53 24.76 3.54 31.07
C GLU A 53 23.52 2.89 30.43
N SER A 54 23.54 1.50 30.23
CA SER A 54 22.76 0.26 30.32
C SER A 54 21.31 0.53 30.74
N ASP A 55 20.45 0.77 29.66
CA ASP A 55 19.04 0.31 29.66
C ASP A 55 18.45 0.52 28.26
N SER A 56 18.58 -0.54 27.39
CA SER A 56 17.86 -1.17 26.25
C SER A 56 16.44 -0.61 26.13
N ILE A 57 16.37 0.47 25.34
CA ILE A 57 15.33 0.73 24.32
C ILE A 57 15.92 1.73 23.30
N PHE A 58 16.59 1.10 22.31
CA PHE A 58 17.15 1.91 21.21
C PHE A 58 16.04 2.33 20.24
N SER A 59 15.43 3.50 20.44
CA SER A 59 14.57 4.19 19.46
C SER A 59 15.44 5.07 18.54
N LEU A 60 15.50 4.55 17.24
CA LEU A 60 16.14 5.34 16.18
C LEU A 60 15.19 6.45 15.69
N ASN A 61 15.55 7.69 15.89
CA ASN A 61 14.90 8.88 15.30
C ASN A 61 15.08 8.91 13.77
N LEU A 62 14.01 8.54 13.07
CA LEU A 62 14.00 8.59 11.60
C LEU A 62 13.70 10.03 11.14
N HIS A 63 14.71 10.64 10.52
CA HIS A 63 14.59 11.99 9.93
C HIS A 63 14.36 11.88 8.42
N HIS A 64 13.35 12.64 7.99
CA HIS A 64 12.93 12.92 6.61
C HIS A 64 14.12 13.37 5.74
N VAL A 65 14.53 12.66 4.63
CA VAL A 65 15.67 12.91 3.73
C VAL A 65 15.51 14.28 3.04
N ASP A 66 14.31 14.93 3.05
CA ASP A 66 14.27 16.35 2.62
C ASP A 66 15.22 17.21 3.45
N THR A 67 15.76 16.54 4.49
CA THR A 67 16.86 17.23 5.20
C THR A 67 18.21 16.93 4.55
N LEU A 68 18.18 15.96 3.49
CA LEU A 68 19.50 15.45 3.02
C LEU A 68 19.50 15.40 1.49
N SER A 69 18.45 15.96 0.68
CA SER A 69 18.64 15.98 -0.77
C SER A 69 18.46 17.42 -1.28
N PRO A 70 19.43 17.98 -2.02
CA PRO A 70 19.55 19.25 -2.76
C PRO A 70 18.62 19.29 -3.98
N SER A 71 17.36 18.55 -4.13
CA SER A 71 16.75 19.03 -5.40
C SER A 71 16.17 20.44 -5.22
N LEU A 72 16.92 21.47 -5.17
CA LEU A 72 16.88 22.93 -5.12
C LEU A 72 15.79 23.47 -6.06
N ASN A 73 14.37 22.90 -5.97
CA ASN A 73 13.35 23.89 -6.42
C ASN A 73 11.98 23.22 -6.51
N SER A 74 11.71 22.00 -5.91
CA SER A 74 10.35 21.45 -6.15
C SER A 74 9.50 21.59 -4.87
N THR A 75 8.24 22.12 -5.04
CA THR A 75 7.31 22.28 -3.91
C THR A 75 6.71 20.94 -3.50
N PRO A 76 6.38 20.68 -2.21
CA PRO A 76 5.69 19.47 -1.75
C PRO A 76 4.53 19.09 -2.67
N GLU A 77 3.90 20.07 -3.19
CA GLU A 77 2.76 19.80 -4.09
C GLU A 77 3.24 19.15 -5.39
N SER A 78 4.21 19.71 -5.99
CA SER A 78 4.73 19.14 -7.25
C SER A 78 5.26 17.71 -7.03
N ILE A 79 5.90 17.43 -5.94
CA ILE A 79 6.39 16.08 -5.63
C ILE A 79 5.20 15.11 -5.44
N PHE A 80 4.19 15.64 -4.74
CA PHE A 80 3.01 14.78 -4.54
C PHE A 80 2.35 14.47 -5.88
N LYS A 81 2.27 15.39 -6.77
CA LYS A 81 1.67 15.12 -8.09
C LYS A 81 2.46 14.05 -8.84
N LEU A 82 3.76 14.18 -8.86
CA LEU A 82 4.56 13.13 -9.53
C LEU A 82 4.30 11.76 -8.93
N ARG A 83 4.03 11.74 -7.77
CA ARG A 83 3.75 10.46 -7.07
C ARG A 83 2.41 9.87 -7.55
N LEU A 84 1.42 10.77 -7.58
CA LEU A 84 0.11 10.26 -8.02
C LEU A 84 0.19 9.76 -9.47
N HIS A 85 1.03 10.45 -10.18
CA HIS A 85 1.19 9.95 -11.57
C HIS A 85 1.79 8.54 -11.58
N ARG A 86 2.79 8.28 -10.83
CA ARG A 86 3.39 6.93 -10.76
C ARG A 86 2.37 5.91 -10.23
N ASP A 87 1.61 6.44 -9.22
CA ASP A 87 0.56 5.57 -8.67
C ASP A 87 -0.43 5.14 -9.77
N ALA A 88 -0.84 6.07 -10.63
CA ALA A 88 -1.82 5.74 -11.69
C ALA A 88 -1.23 4.73 -12.67
N VAL A 89 0.02 4.80 -12.92
CA VAL A 89 0.65 3.86 -13.86
C VAL A 89 0.74 2.47 -13.22
N ARG A 90 1.04 2.43 -11.95
CA ARG A 90 1.10 1.12 -11.26
C ARG A 90 -0.26 0.42 -11.30
N VAL A 91 -1.34 1.09 -11.00
CA VAL A 91 -2.67 0.45 -10.98
C VAL A 91 -2.97 -0.18 -12.35
N GLN A 92 -2.59 0.47 -13.33
CA GLN A 92 -2.82 -0.12 -14.68
C GLN A 92 -2.01 -1.40 -14.86
N SER A 93 -0.87 -1.60 -14.23
CA SER A 93 0.05 -2.74 -14.48
C SER A 93 -0.32 -3.95 -13.63
N LEU A 94 -0.72 -3.91 -12.38
CA LEU A 94 -1.07 -5.02 -11.48
C LEU A 94 -2.25 -5.81 -12.04
N SER A 95 -2.76 -5.77 -12.85
CA SER A 95 -3.79 -6.61 -13.52
C SER A 95 -3.15 -7.76 -14.28
N THR A 96 -1.62 -8.22 -13.92
CA THR A 96 -1.15 -9.23 -14.90
C THR A 96 -0.18 -10.18 -14.19
N ALA A 97 -0.16 -11.33 -12.55
CA ALA A 97 0.74 -12.53 -12.52
C ALA A 97 0.79 -13.09 -11.09
N ALA A 98 1.43 -15.00 -10.86
CA ALA A 98 1.31 -16.05 -9.82
C ALA A 98 2.59 -16.88 -9.76
N GLY A 99 3.26 -17.80 -8.29
CA GLY A 99 3.20 -18.99 -7.39
C GLY A 99 4.60 -19.33 -6.87
N ASN A 100 4.84 -20.49 -5.53
CA ASN A 100 5.01 -21.05 -4.16
C ASN A 100 6.09 -22.14 -4.18
N PRO A 101 6.22 -23.03 -2.91
CA PRO A 101 6.88 -22.94 -1.61
C PRO A 101 7.53 -24.26 -1.19
N ARG A 102 8.25 -23.89 0.34
CA ARG A 102 8.09 -24.50 1.69
C ARG A 102 9.31 -24.15 2.55
N ALA A 103 9.32 -23.87 3.80
CA ALA A 103 9.13 -23.74 5.26
C ALA A 103 10.50 -23.64 5.97
N ALA A 104 10.46 -22.76 7.26
CA ALA A 104 11.00 -21.65 8.07
C ALA A 104 10.94 -22.01 9.55
N ARG A 105 11.51 -20.70 10.44
CA ARG A 105 11.65 -20.02 11.73
C ARG A 105 11.50 -18.50 11.56
N ASP A 106 11.22 -17.41 12.77
CA ASP A 106 10.64 -16.05 12.82
C ASP A 106 11.75 -15.00 12.86
N PHE A 107 11.35 -13.34 12.38
CA PHE A 107 12.27 -12.18 12.50
C PHE A 107 11.54 -10.90 12.10
N SER A 108 12.25 -9.36 12.29
CA SER A 108 11.58 -8.07 12.00
C SER A 108 12.58 -7.06 11.44
N SER A 109 11.96 -5.79 10.69
CA SER A 109 12.77 -4.67 10.18
C SER A 109 11.98 -3.36 10.26
N SER A 110 12.83 -2.07 10.10
CA SER A 110 12.16 -0.74 10.20
C SER A 110 11.72 -0.27 8.81
N ILE A 111 10.48 0.58 8.77
CA ILE A 111 9.90 1.07 7.49
C ILE A 111 9.79 2.59 7.58
N ILE A 112 10.19 3.15 6.37
CA ILE A 112 10.01 4.62 6.34
C ILE A 112 9.21 5.00 5.08
N SER A 113 8.45 6.25 5.22
CA SER A 113 7.70 6.72 4.03
C SER A 113 8.66 7.19 2.93
N GLY A 114 8.28 6.86 1.61
CA GLY A 114 9.14 7.28 0.48
C GLY A 114 8.77 8.69 0.01
N LEU A 115 7.80 9.31 0.73
CA LEU A 115 7.32 10.64 0.30
C LEU A 115 8.49 11.62 0.19
N GLY A 116 9.46 11.62 0.98
CA GLY A 116 10.63 12.53 0.95
C GLY A 116 11.52 12.29 -0.26
N GLN A 117 11.39 11.20 -0.93
CA GLN A 117 12.23 10.87 -2.11
C GLN A 117 11.41 10.95 -3.40
N GLY A 118 10.17 11.57 -3.18
CA GLY A 118 9.34 11.75 -4.38
C GLY A 118 8.53 10.48 -4.73
N SER A 119 8.65 9.43 -3.74
CA SER A 119 7.90 8.18 -4.01
C SER A 119 6.65 8.11 -3.14
N GLY A 120 5.55 7.58 -3.73
CA GLY A 120 4.32 7.35 -2.95
C GLY A 120 4.39 6.01 -2.19
N GLU A 121 5.63 5.30 -2.16
CA GLU A 121 5.74 3.95 -1.56
C GLU A 121 6.49 4.04 -0.23
N TYR A 122 6.41 2.95 0.57
CA TYR A 122 7.17 2.87 1.83
C TYR A 122 8.43 2.02 1.63
N PHE A 123 9.51 2.50 2.32
CA PHE A 123 10.79 1.77 2.22
C PHE A 123 11.12 1.06 3.53
N THR A 124 11.85 0.01 3.37
CA THR A 124 12.42 -0.64 4.55
C THR A 124 13.96 -0.66 4.43
N ARG A 125 14.63 -0.39 5.60
CA ARG A 125 16.10 -0.51 5.61
C ARG A 125 16.53 -1.93 5.95
N LEU A 126 17.31 -2.60 5.08
CA LEU A 126 17.81 -3.96 5.38
C LEU A 126 19.21 -4.13 4.80
N GLY A 127 19.97 -5.08 5.41
CA GLY A 127 21.35 -5.39 4.92
C GLY A 127 21.32 -6.38 3.75
N VAL A 128 22.22 -6.07 2.75
CA VAL A 128 22.41 -7.01 1.63
C VAL A 128 23.90 -7.36 1.54
N GLY A 129 24.17 -8.69 1.50
CA GLY A 129 25.57 -9.13 1.30
C GLY A 129 26.25 -9.49 2.62
N THR A 130 27.47 -10.00 2.48
CA THR A 130 28.34 -10.35 3.62
C THR A 130 29.74 -9.76 3.37
N PRO A 131 30.12 -8.76 4.20
CA PRO A 131 29.35 -8.15 5.30
C PRO A 131 28.16 -7.32 4.77
N PRO A 132 27.12 -7.18 5.74
CA PRO A 132 25.89 -6.50 5.28
C PRO A 132 26.15 -5.02 4.97
N LYS A 133 25.61 -4.68 3.70
CA LYS A 133 25.45 -3.25 3.37
C LYS A 133 23.98 -2.83 3.40
N TYR A 134 23.73 -1.77 4.12
CA TYR A 134 22.31 -1.44 4.37
C TYR A 134 21.81 -0.46 3.31
N VAL A 135 20.62 -0.92 2.81
CA VAL A 135 20.04 -0.11 1.73
C VAL A 135 18.52 0.03 1.98
N TYR A 136 17.99 1.06 1.21
CA TYR A 136 16.52 1.20 1.26
C TYR A 136 15.87 0.39 0.14
N MET A 137 14.79 -0.36 0.61
CA MET A 137 14.07 -1.18 -0.39
C MET A 137 12.58 -0.84 -0.32
N VAL A 138 11.99 -0.76 -1.52
CA VAL A 138 10.52 -0.54 -1.56
C VAL A 138 9.79 -1.80 -1.08
N LEU A 139 8.73 -1.58 -0.22
CA LEU A 139 7.87 -2.71 0.20
C LEU A 139 6.71 -2.85 -0.80
N ASP A 140 6.68 -4.07 -1.34
CA ASP A 140 5.68 -4.13 -2.43
C ASP A 140 4.93 -5.46 -2.36
N THR A 141 3.60 -5.36 -2.05
CA THR A 141 2.77 -6.60 -1.94
C THR A 141 2.15 -6.92 -3.30
N GLY A 142 2.55 -6.13 -4.28
CA GLY A 142 1.90 -6.32 -5.60
C GLY A 142 2.86 -6.98 -6.59
N SER A 143 4.06 -7.45 -6.11
CA SER A 143 4.96 -8.16 -7.02
C SER A 143 5.76 -9.22 -6.24
N ASP A 144 6.41 -10.11 -7.01
CA ASP A 144 6.99 -11.30 -6.34
C ASP A 144 8.51 -11.16 -6.25
N VAL A 145 9.21 -10.67 -7.30
CA VAL A 145 10.68 -10.82 -7.35
C VAL A 145 11.32 -9.73 -6.49
N VAL A 146 12.24 -10.20 -5.57
CA VAL A 146 13.12 -9.25 -4.85
C VAL A 146 14.29 -8.87 -5.75
N TRP A 147 14.50 -7.55 -5.90
CA TRP A 147 15.68 -7.20 -6.74
C TRP A 147 16.33 -5.93 -6.22
N ILE A 148 17.64 -5.81 -6.60
CA ILE A 148 18.42 -4.63 -6.20
C ILE A 148 19.28 -4.19 -7.39
N GLN A 149 19.67 -2.79 -7.36
CA GLN A 149 20.59 -2.35 -8.42
C GLN A 149 22.02 -2.81 -8.11
N CYS A 150 22.66 -3.46 -9.16
CA CYS A 150 24.00 -4.03 -8.92
C CYS A 150 24.99 -3.40 -9.92
N SER A 151 26.23 -3.28 -9.40
CA SER A 151 27.32 -2.87 -10.29
C SER A 151 27.87 -4.08 -11.06
N PRO A 152 28.31 -3.94 -12.28
CA PRO A 152 28.19 -2.68 -13.03
C PRO A 152 26.75 -2.41 -13.47
N CYS A 153 26.48 -1.04 -13.29
CA CYS A 153 25.12 -0.63 -13.72
C CYS A 153 25.21 0.03 -15.10
N LYS A 154 24.57 -0.68 -16.09
CA LYS A 154 24.61 -0.12 -17.46
C LYS A 154 23.68 1.10 -17.59
N LYS A 155 22.39 0.88 -17.28
CA LYS A 155 21.41 1.98 -17.22
C LYS A 155 20.55 1.84 -15.96
N CYS A 156 20.79 2.86 -15.03
CA CYS A 156 20.04 2.71 -13.77
C CYS A 156 19.61 4.09 -13.27
N TYR A 157 18.55 3.99 -12.58
CA TYR A 157 18.12 5.26 -11.93
C TYR A 157 18.98 5.57 -10.71
N THR A 158 18.79 6.87 -10.36
CA THR A 158 19.59 7.26 -9.19
C THR A 158 18.91 6.78 -7.90
N GLN A 159 19.84 6.19 -6.97
CA GLN A 159 19.27 5.77 -5.67
C GLN A 159 19.98 6.48 -4.53
N SER A 160 19.47 6.37 -3.30
CA SER A 160 20.03 7.11 -2.13
C SER A 160 21.32 6.46 -1.63
N ASP A 161 21.32 5.19 -1.58
CA ASP A 161 22.52 4.46 -1.10
C ASP A 161 23.34 3.96 -2.31
N PRO A 162 24.61 3.63 -2.06
CA PRO A 162 25.45 3.17 -3.17
C PRO A 162 24.90 1.88 -3.81
N VAL A 163 25.22 1.80 -5.07
CA VAL A 163 24.79 0.58 -5.82
C VAL A 163 25.56 -0.62 -5.28
N PHE A 164 24.78 -1.74 -5.09
CA PHE A 164 25.37 -2.95 -4.52
C PHE A 164 26.40 -3.57 -5.48
N ASP A 165 27.64 -3.80 -4.94
CA ASP A 165 28.68 -4.47 -5.74
C ASP A 165 28.78 -5.96 -5.34
N PRO A 166 28.34 -6.81 -6.27
CA PRO A 166 28.28 -8.24 -5.93
C PRO A 166 29.68 -8.81 -5.65
N ARG A 167 30.74 -8.24 -6.09
CA ARG A 167 32.11 -8.76 -5.88
C ARG A 167 32.57 -8.55 -4.44
N LYS A 168 31.87 -7.70 -3.82
CA LYS A 168 32.33 -7.38 -2.45
C LYS A 168 31.56 -8.20 -1.41
N SER A 169 30.73 -9.01 -1.90
CA SER A 169 29.98 -9.83 -0.93
C SER A 169 30.39 -11.31 -1.08
N THR A 170 30.73 -11.88 0.06
CA THR A 170 31.15 -13.31 0.01
C THR A 170 29.93 -14.24 -0.10
N SER A 171 28.74 -13.76 0.10
CA SER A 171 27.56 -14.66 0.06
C SER A 171 26.81 -14.51 -1.26
N PHE A 172 27.35 -13.72 -2.20
CA PHE A 172 26.68 -13.55 -3.50
C PHE A 172 26.95 -14.78 -4.37
N LEU A 173 25.82 -15.24 -4.89
CA LEU A 173 26.00 -16.46 -5.72
C LEU A 173 25.06 -16.35 -6.93
N GLY A 174 25.78 -16.52 -8.12
CA GLY A 174 24.96 -16.50 -9.36
C GLY A 174 24.19 -17.82 -9.54
N VAL A 175 23.01 -17.68 -10.15
CA VAL A 175 22.17 -18.86 -10.41
C VAL A 175 22.40 -19.30 -11.86
N SER A 176 22.72 -20.66 -11.98
CA SER A 176 22.99 -21.19 -13.33
C SER A 176 21.68 -21.32 -14.14
N CYS A 177 21.80 -21.45 -15.43
CA CYS A 177 20.62 -21.47 -16.32
C CYS A 177 19.82 -22.76 -16.13
N GLY A 178 20.47 -23.81 -15.82
CA GLY A 178 19.76 -25.11 -15.70
C GLY A 178 19.18 -25.30 -14.29
N SER A 179 19.31 -24.26 -13.49
CA SER A 179 18.88 -24.45 -12.09
C SER A 179 17.34 -24.39 -12.02
N PRO A 180 16.78 -25.24 -11.18
CA PRO A 180 15.32 -25.17 -10.97
C PRO A 180 14.87 -23.78 -10.52
N LEU A 181 15.71 -23.15 -9.75
CA LEU A 181 15.38 -21.78 -9.31
C LEU A 181 15.22 -20.83 -10.49
N CYS A 182 15.99 -20.94 -11.53
CA CYS A 182 15.88 -20.09 -12.73
C CYS A 182 14.56 -20.36 -13.47
N ARG A 183 14.05 -21.56 -13.41
CA ARG A 183 12.81 -21.91 -14.15
C ARG A 183 11.57 -21.35 -13.44
N ARG A 184 11.86 -20.81 -12.24
CA ARG A 184 10.70 -20.26 -11.50
C ARG A 184 10.38 -18.85 -12.00
N LEU A 185 11.26 -18.25 -12.76
CA LEU A 185 10.97 -16.92 -13.32
C LEU A 185 9.92 -17.03 -14.43
N ASP A 186 9.17 -16.02 -14.51
CA ASP A 186 8.16 -16.07 -15.59
C ASP A 186 8.83 -16.09 -16.97
N SER A 187 9.91 -15.32 -17.03
CA SER A 187 10.63 -15.30 -18.33
C SER A 187 12.14 -15.38 -18.07
N PRO A 188 12.62 -16.66 -17.86
CA PRO A 188 14.06 -16.79 -17.59
C PRO A 188 14.90 -16.70 -18.87
N GLY A 189 16.02 -16.00 -18.79
CA GLY A 189 17.02 -15.98 -19.87
C GLY A 189 18.36 -16.58 -19.42
N CYS A 190 19.21 -16.77 -20.46
CA CYS A 190 20.55 -17.31 -20.15
C CYS A 190 21.60 -16.51 -20.93
N ASN A 191 22.56 -16.06 -20.08
CA ASN A 191 23.55 -15.25 -20.81
C ASN A 191 24.73 -16.12 -21.24
N SER A 192 25.72 -15.52 -21.97
CA SER A 192 26.84 -16.26 -22.59
C SER A 192 27.71 -16.96 -21.54
N LYS A 193 27.54 -16.51 -20.29
CA LYS A 193 28.33 -17.16 -19.21
C LYS A 193 27.50 -18.21 -18.49
N LYS A 194 26.42 -18.62 -19.07
CA LYS A 194 25.49 -19.66 -18.56
C LYS A 194 24.92 -19.29 -17.19
N LYS A 195 24.77 -17.96 -17.01
CA LYS A 195 24.10 -17.49 -15.78
C LYS A 195 22.65 -17.11 -16.08
N CYS A 196 21.78 -17.34 -15.13
CA CYS A 196 20.34 -17.09 -15.31
C CYS A 196 20.07 -15.58 -15.29
N VAL A 197 19.28 -15.19 -16.30
CA VAL A 197 18.92 -13.76 -16.42
C VAL A 197 17.43 -13.58 -16.09
N TYR A 198 17.21 -12.53 -15.25
CA TYR A 198 15.80 -12.26 -14.93
C TYR A 198 15.39 -10.94 -15.56
N GLN A 199 14.16 -10.92 -15.83
CA GLN A 199 13.57 -9.63 -16.25
C GLN A 199 12.18 -9.48 -15.62
N VAL A 200 12.12 -8.31 -15.10
CA VAL A 200 10.79 -8.01 -14.52
C VAL A 200 10.30 -6.70 -15.14
N SER A 201 9.10 -6.86 -15.62
CA SER A 201 8.47 -5.62 -16.11
C SER A 201 7.28 -5.25 -15.22
N TYR A 202 7.25 -3.93 -15.03
CA TYR A 202 6.15 -3.48 -14.15
C TYR A 202 5.09 -2.76 -15.01
N GLY A 203 4.01 -2.84 -14.51
CA GLY A 203 2.84 -2.31 -15.28
C GLY A 203 3.00 -0.83 -15.62
N ASP A 204 3.83 -0.14 -14.86
CA ASP A 204 4.01 1.30 -15.19
C ASP A 204 5.07 1.49 -16.26
N GLY A 205 5.50 0.38 -16.85
CA GLY A 205 6.49 0.46 -17.93
C GLY A 205 7.93 0.34 -17.40
N SER A 206 8.02 0.42 -16.07
CA SER A 206 9.38 0.19 -15.50
C SER A 206 9.81 -1.27 -15.65
N PHE A 207 11.18 -1.29 -15.70
CA PHE A 207 11.64 -2.70 -15.75
C PHE A 207 13.04 -2.80 -15.14
N THR A 208 13.32 -4.03 -14.83
CA THR A 208 14.67 -4.33 -14.34
C THR A 208 15.16 -5.63 -14.99
N VAL A 209 16.45 -5.53 -15.41
CA VAL A 209 17.05 -6.72 -16.04
C VAL A 209 18.46 -6.91 -15.49
N GLY A 210 18.71 -8.16 -15.26
CA GLY A 210 20.09 -8.45 -14.77
C GLY A 210 20.24 -9.95 -14.49
N GLU A 211 21.30 -10.16 -13.62
CA GLU A 211 21.56 -11.59 -13.28
C GLU A 211 20.66 -12.04 -12.11
N PHE A 212 20.09 -13.20 -12.33
CA PHE A 212 19.36 -13.81 -11.20
C PHE A 212 20.34 -14.55 -10.27
N SER A 213 20.22 -14.18 -8.99
CA SER A 213 21.24 -14.68 -8.03
C SER A 213 20.59 -14.91 -6.65
N THR A 214 21.43 -15.49 -5.80
CA THR A 214 21.01 -15.54 -4.38
C THR A 214 21.93 -14.67 -3.52
N GLU A 215 21.31 -14.18 -2.49
CA GLU A 215 22.10 -13.35 -1.57
C GLU A 215 21.52 -13.46 -0.15
N THR A 216 22.44 -12.96 0.79
CA THR A 216 21.97 -12.91 2.20
C THR A 216 21.37 -11.54 2.53
N LEU A 217 20.10 -11.61 3.04
CA LEU A 217 19.49 -10.36 3.54
C LEU A 217 19.48 -10.34 5.06
N THR A 218 19.81 -9.11 5.56
CA THR A 218 19.92 -8.98 7.03
C THR A 218 18.89 -7.95 7.51
N PHE A 219 18.01 -8.53 8.43
CA PHE A 219 17.01 -7.65 9.08
C PHE A 219 17.36 -7.47 10.57
N ARG A 220 17.80 -6.29 10.89
CA ARG A 220 18.14 -5.97 12.29
C ARG A 220 18.95 -7.11 12.93
N GLY A 221 19.98 -7.56 12.17
CA GLY A 221 20.92 -8.55 12.74
C GLY A 221 20.52 -9.99 12.41
N ASN A 222 19.27 -10.10 11.87
CA ASN A 222 18.83 -11.46 11.50
C ASN A 222 19.10 -11.70 10.01
N ARG A 223 19.84 -12.76 9.84
CA ARG A 223 20.27 -13.02 8.44
C ARG A 223 19.39 -14.10 7.82
N VAL A 224 19.00 -13.73 6.61
CA VAL A 224 18.28 -14.74 5.80
C VAL A 224 19.11 -15.06 4.57
N LYS A 225 19.60 -16.31 4.60
CA LYS A 225 20.58 -16.67 3.55
C LYS A 225 19.85 -17.23 2.33
N ASN A 226 20.58 -17.12 1.20
CA ASN A 226 20.19 -17.76 -0.07
C ASN A 226 18.82 -17.25 -0.56
N VAL A 227 18.60 -15.96 -0.33
CA VAL A 227 17.37 -15.36 -0.90
C VAL A 227 17.59 -15.10 -2.40
N ALA A 228 16.64 -15.70 -3.16
CA ALA A 228 16.73 -15.41 -4.61
C ALA A 228 16.41 -13.93 -4.88
N ILE A 229 17.34 -13.32 -5.58
CA ILE A 229 17.11 -11.90 -5.89
C ILE A 229 17.56 -11.67 -7.34
N GLY A 230 16.92 -10.65 -7.91
CA GLY A 230 17.48 -10.10 -9.16
C GLY A 230 18.55 -9.03 -8.90
N CYS A 231 19.75 -9.32 -9.40
CA CYS A 231 20.79 -8.27 -9.43
C CYS A 231 20.71 -7.49 -10.75
N GLY A 232 20.07 -6.29 -10.60
CA GLY A 232 19.69 -5.54 -11.82
C GLY A 232 20.86 -4.68 -12.31
N HIS A 233 21.12 -4.81 -13.62
CA HIS A 233 22.19 -3.96 -14.19
C HIS A 233 21.62 -2.93 -15.16
N ASP A 234 20.31 -3.15 -15.51
CA ASP A 234 19.51 -2.18 -16.29
C ASP A 234 18.13 -1.97 -15.66
N ASN A 235 18.10 -0.85 -14.99
CA ASN A 235 16.84 -0.54 -14.28
C ASN A 235 16.31 0.83 -14.72
N GLU A 236 15.15 0.79 -15.32
CA GLU A 236 14.62 2.04 -15.89
C GLU A 236 13.14 2.21 -15.51
N GLY A 237 12.77 3.40 -15.47
CA GLY A 237 11.35 3.66 -15.20
C GLY A 237 11.18 4.62 -14.01
N LEU A 238 10.16 4.40 -13.27
CA LEU A 238 9.71 5.45 -12.34
C LEU A 238 10.23 5.14 -10.94
N PHE A 239 11.34 4.33 -10.84
CA PHE A 239 11.89 4.06 -9.50
C PHE A 239 12.68 5.28 -9.01
N VAL A 240 12.44 5.51 -7.64
CA VAL A 240 13.22 6.67 -7.15
C VAL A 240 13.62 6.40 -5.69
N GLY A 241 14.88 6.67 -5.38
CA GLY A 241 15.32 6.76 -3.96
C GLY A 241 15.75 5.39 -3.41
N ALA A 242 15.11 4.28 -3.78
CA ALA A 242 15.38 2.96 -3.16
C ALA A 242 16.37 2.17 -4.04
N ALA A 243 17.10 1.34 -3.40
CA ALA A 243 18.10 0.51 -4.12
C ALA A 243 17.44 -0.63 -4.90
N GLY A 244 16.23 -0.84 -4.55
CA GLY A 244 15.50 -1.93 -5.22
C GLY A 244 14.14 -2.15 -4.55
N LEU A 245 13.68 -3.38 -4.77
CA LEU A 245 12.30 -3.67 -4.30
C LEU A 245 12.29 -5.01 -3.54
N LEU A 246 11.67 -4.93 -2.33
CA LEU A 246 11.37 -6.20 -1.62
C LEU A 246 9.99 -6.72 -2.00
N GLY A 247 9.94 -7.73 -2.85
CA GLY A 247 8.64 -8.29 -3.30
C GLY A 247 7.95 -9.09 -2.19
N LEU A 248 6.67 -8.68 -1.94
CA LEU A 248 5.96 -9.33 -0.81
C LEU A 248 4.67 -9.96 -1.33
N GLY A 249 4.74 -10.23 -2.61
CA GLY A 249 3.53 -10.87 -3.20
C GLY A 249 3.40 -12.33 -2.73
N ARG A 250 2.51 -13.07 -3.42
CA ARG A 250 2.22 -14.45 -2.95
C ARG A 250 2.92 -15.46 -3.86
N GLY A 251 3.63 -14.83 -4.81
CA GLY A 251 4.25 -15.75 -5.79
C GLY A 251 5.47 -16.45 -5.18
N SER A 252 5.99 -17.42 -5.97
CA SER A 252 7.00 -18.36 -5.43
C SER A 252 8.33 -17.64 -5.21
N LEU A 253 8.53 -16.49 -5.94
CA LEU A 253 9.85 -15.83 -5.79
C LEU A 253 9.72 -14.63 -4.86
N SER A 254 8.52 -14.46 -4.28
CA SER A 254 8.38 -13.38 -3.28
C SER A 254 9.07 -13.74 -1.96
N PHE A 255 9.43 -12.70 -1.28
CA PHE A 255 10.19 -12.93 -0.04
C PHE A 255 9.40 -13.78 0.96
N PRO A 256 8.06 -13.42 1.19
CA PRO A 256 7.34 -14.25 2.17
C PRO A 256 7.27 -15.71 1.73
N THR A 257 7.21 -15.97 0.43
CA THR A 257 7.12 -17.38 -0.01
C THR A 257 8.50 -18.05 0.06
N GLN A 258 9.58 -17.27 -0.33
CA GLN A 258 10.92 -17.87 -0.29
C GLN A 258 11.32 -18.24 1.15
N THR A 259 10.69 -17.41 2.03
CA THR A 259 11.17 -17.65 3.41
C THR A 259 10.05 -18.22 4.27
N GLY A 260 8.95 -18.55 3.50
CA GLY A 260 7.72 -18.97 4.19
C GLY A 260 7.99 -20.14 5.15
N ASN A 261 8.92 -21.06 4.73
CA ASN A 261 9.18 -22.21 5.64
C ASN A 261 9.90 -21.78 6.92
N ARG A 262 10.48 -20.64 6.77
CA ARG A 262 11.25 -20.16 7.96
C ARG A 262 10.35 -19.37 8.91
N PHE A 263 9.25 -18.69 8.34
CA PHE A 263 8.59 -17.83 9.34
C PHE A 263 7.08 -18.01 9.23
N GLY A 264 6.69 -19.29 8.87
CA GLY A 264 5.29 -19.72 9.01
C GLY A 264 4.35 -19.03 8.01
N LYS A 265 5.01 -18.38 6.94
CA LYS A 265 4.23 -17.74 5.85
C LYS A 265 3.31 -16.65 6.41
N LYS A 266 3.86 -15.96 7.38
CA LYS A 266 3.07 -14.85 7.97
C LYS A 266 3.95 -13.59 8.07
N PHE A 267 3.37 -12.56 7.70
CA PHE A 267 4.06 -11.28 7.96
C PHE A 267 3.03 -10.16 8.12
N SER A 268 3.45 -9.06 8.67
CA SER A 268 2.59 -7.87 8.83
C SER A 268 3.45 -6.60 8.79
N TYR A 269 2.77 -5.54 8.39
CA TYR A 269 3.44 -4.23 8.52
C TYR A 269 2.47 -3.21 9.10
N CYS A 270 3.11 -2.21 9.63
CA CYS A 270 2.34 -1.04 10.10
C CYS A 270 2.93 0.22 9.46
N LEU A 271 1.97 0.88 8.70
CA LEU A 271 2.44 2.10 8.01
C LEU A 271 1.98 3.34 8.78
N VAL A 272 2.92 4.17 9.18
CA VAL A 272 2.52 5.40 9.91
C VAL A 272 2.28 6.51 8.88
N ASP A 273 1.71 7.60 9.47
CA ASP A 273 1.34 8.74 8.61
C ASP A 273 2.55 9.28 7.82
N ARG A 274 2.36 9.67 6.61
CA ARG A 274 3.40 10.02 5.61
C ARG A 274 3.94 11.43 5.86
N SER A 275 3.24 12.29 6.67
CA SER A 275 3.60 13.72 6.78
C SER A 275 4.17 14.02 8.17
N ALA A 276 4.70 12.91 8.94
CA ALA A 276 5.41 13.22 10.19
C ALA A 276 4.80 12.40 11.35
N SER A 277 5.55 11.27 11.56
CA SER A 277 5.10 10.60 12.81
C SER A 277 6.33 10.31 13.69
N SER A 278 6.27 10.63 15.05
CA SER A 278 7.23 10.28 16.13
C SER A 278 7.34 8.76 16.32
N LYS A 279 6.36 7.92 15.61
CA LYS A 279 6.43 6.44 15.76
C LYS A 279 6.87 5.81 14.43
N PRO A 280 7.79 4.74 14.63
CA PRO A 280 8.34 4.20 13.37
C PRO A 280 7.43 3.13 12.76
N SER A 281 7.18 3.25 11.40
CA SER A 281 6.63 2.08 10.69
C SER A 281 7.51 0.85 10.90
N SER A 282 6.82 -0.31 10.82
CA SER A 282 7.63 -1.54 11.01
C SER A 282 7.01 -2.69 10.22
N ILE A 283 7.85 -3.71 10.00
CA ILE A 283 7.38 -4.97 9.37
C ILE A 283 7.87 -6.15 10.22
N LEU A 284 6.93 -7.08 10.35
CA LEU A 284 7.25 -8.28 11.16
C LEU A 284 6.99 -9.56 10.32
N PHE A 285 7.92 -10.51 10.51
CA PHE A 285 7.69 -11.83 9.88
C PHE A 285 7.57 -12.91 10.97
N GLY A 286 6.68 -13.83 10.67
CA GLY A 286 6.55 -14.95 11.64
C GLY A 286 5.29 -14.83 12.48
N GLU A 287 5.24 -15.56 13.58
CA GLU A 287 4.01 -15.70 14.41
C GLU A 287 3.65 -14.36 15.06
N SER A 288 4.71 -13.58 15.35
CA SER A 288 4.43 -12.30 16.04
C SER A 288 3.76 -11.30 15.09
N ALA A 289 3.76 -11.71 13.81
CA ALA A 289 3.13 -10.80 12.83
C ALA A 289 1.60 -10.77 12.98
N VAL A 290 1.07 -11.79 13.66
CA VAL A 290 -0.40 -11.87 13.74
C VAL A 290 -0.85 -11.19 15.05
N SER A 291 -1.48 -10.12 14.90
CA SER A 291 -1.95 -9.38 16.09
C SER A 291 -3.29 -9.94 16.58
N ARG A 292 -3.47 -10.01 17.90
CA ARG A 292 -4.71 -10.58 18.49
C ARG A 292 -5.88 -9.61 18.29
N ASN A 293 -5.59 -8.40 18.00
CA ASN A 293 -6.68 -7.40 17.87
C ASN A 293 -7.11 -7.25 16.41
N SER A 294 -6.63 -8.21 15.63
CA SER A 294 -6.94 -8.05 14.20
C SER A 294 -8.34 -8.59 13.91
N VAL A 295 -8.96 -7.83 13.07
CA VAL A 295 -10.15 -8.46 12.43
C VAL A 295 -9.73 -9.03 11.06
N PHE A 296 -10.35 -10.22 10.76
CA PHE A 296 -9.76 -10.91 9.60
C PHE A 296 -10.83 -11.09 8.52
N THR A 297 -10.26 -11.11 7.33
CA THR A 297 -11.05 -11.49 6.14
C THR A 297 -10.29 -12.56 5.35
N PRO A 298 -11.08 -13.49 4.81
CA PRO A 298 -10.41 -14.59 4.10
C PRO A 298 -9.75 -14.11 2.80
N LEU A 299 -8.63 -14.82 2.46
CA LEU A 299 -7.98 -14.53 1.16
C LEU A 299 -8.73 -15.28 0.05
N LEU A 300 -8.97 -14.53 -1.00
CA LEU A 300 -9.63 -15.18 -2.15
C LEU A 300 -8.58 -15.61 -3.17
N THR A 301 -9.00 -16.64 -3.91
CA THR A 301 -8.05 -17.17 -4.91
C THR A 301 -8.45 -16.68 -6.31
N ASN A 302 -7.48 -16.17 -6.95
CA ASN A 302 -7.66 -15.86 -8.38
C ASN A 302 -7.13 -17.00 -9.26
N PRO A 303 -7.95 -17.47 -10.20
CA PRO A 303 -7.60 -18.69 -10.95
C PRO A 303 -6.44 -18.45 -11.92
N LYS A 304 -6.16 -17.16 -12.20
CA LYS A 304 -5.09 -16.93 -13.20
C LYS A 304 -3.89 -16.23 -12.58
N LEU A 305 -4.14 -15.51 -11.42
CA LEU A 305 -3.04 -14.73 -10.85
C LEU A 305 -2.87 -15.07 -9.37
N ASP A 306 -1.62 -15.51 -9.01
CA ASP A 306 -1.46 -15.97 -7.60
C ASP A 306 -0.53 -14.99 -6.86
N THR A 307 -0.30 -13.83 -7.51
CA THR A 307 0.68 -12.90 -6.91
C THR A 307 -0.02 -12.02 -5.86
N PHE A 308 -1.26 -11.74 -6.07
CA PHE A 308 -1.86 -10.66 -5.27
C PHE A 308 -2.62 -11.26 -4.09
N TYR A 309 -2.81 -10.38 -3.10
CA TYR A 309 -3.65 -10.76 -1.94
C TYR A 309 -5.08 -10.26 -2.14
N TYR A 310 -5.99 -11.20 -2.65
CA TYR A 310 -7.39 -10.82 -2.94
C TYR A 310 -8.26 -10.99 -1.69
N VAL A 311 -9.10 -9.92 -1.51
CA VAL A 311 -10.02 -9.99 -0.35
C VAL A 311 -11.43 -9.65 -0.85
N GLY A 312 -12.45 -10.12 -0.05
CA GLY A 312 -13.86 -9.85 -0.44
C GLY A 312 -14.36 -8.55 0.18
N LEU A 313 -14.75 -7.59 -0.75
CA LEU A 313 -15.37 -6.34 -0.27
C LEU A 313 -16.88 -6.36 -0.55
N ASN A 314 -17.67 -6.19 0.56
CA ASN A 314 -19.14 -6.38 0.42
C ASN A 314 -19.85 -5.02 0.31
N GLY A 315 -19.18 -3.98 0.74
CA GLY A 315 -19.85 -2.67 0.70
C GLY A 315 -19.02 -1.61 1.43
N ILE A 316 -19.57 -0.40 1.30
CA ILE A 316 -18.91 0.73 2.00
C ILE A 316 -20.00 1.61 2.64
N SER A 317 -19.66 2.05 3.90
CA SER A 317 -20.60 2.99 4.55
C SER A 317 -19.95 4.37 4.69
N VAL A 318 -20.85 5.42 4.52
CA VAL A 318 -20.43 6.80 4.84
C VAL A 318 -21.43 7.40 5.83
N GLY A 319 -20.81 7.94 6.92
CA GLY A 319 -21.68 8.53 7.96
C GLY A 319 -22.63 7.51 8.59
N GLY A 320 -22.22 6.25 8.66
CA GLY A 320 -23.00 5.22 9.37
C GLY A 320 -24.07 4.60 8.46
N VAL A 321 -24.08 5.08 7.21
CA VAL A 321 -25.14 4.54 6.32
C VAL A 321 -24.45 3.74 5.20
N ARG A 322 -24.96 2.55 5.09
CA ARG A 322 -24.41 1.71 4.00
C ARG A 322 -24.86 2.24 2.64
N ILE A 323 -23.88 2.31 1.64
CA ILE A 323 -24.21 2.86 0.31
C ILE A 323 -24.86 1.73 -0.52
N ARG A 324 -26.09 1.93 -0.93
CA ARG A 324 -26.87 0.86 -1.58
C ARG A 324 -26.27 0.51 -2.95
N GLY A 325 -25.59 1.47 -3.60
CA GLY A 325 -25.06 1.26 -4.98
C GLY A 325 -23.74 0.49 -4.99
N ILE A 326 -23.16 0.15 -3.82
CA ILE A 326 -21.90 -0.62 -3.82
C ILE A 326 -22.22 -2.04 -3.34
N LYS A 327 -22.28 -2.91 -4.38
CA LYS A 327 -22.60 -4.31 -4.08
C LYS A 327 -21.40 -5.21 -4.38
N PRO A 328 -21.36 -6.40 -3.69
CA PRO A 328 -20.23 -7.32 -3.87
C PRO A 328 -20.03 -7.68 -5.36
N SER A 329 -21.05 -7.67 -6.17
CA SER A 329 -20.92 -8.06 -7.59
C SER A 329 -20.00 -7.11 -8.35
N LEU A 330 -19.81 -5.92 -7.85
CA LEU A 330 -18.92 -4.97 -8.54
C LEU A 330 -17.45 -5.37 -8.41
N PHE A 331 -17.25 -6.37 -7.46
CA PHE A 331 -15.83 -6.66 -7.17
C PHE A 331 -15.55 -8.14 -7.46
N LYS A 332 -16.32 -8.81 -8.25
CA LYS A 332 -16.18 -10.28 -8.46
C LYS A 332 -14.98 -10.54 -9.38
N ILE A 333 -14.33 -11.66 -8.97
CA ILE A 333 -13.27 -12.15 -9.88
C ILE A 333 -13.92 -13.07 -10.93
N ASP A 334 -13.74 -12.70 -12.17
CA ASP A 334 -14.36 -13.56 -13.19
C ASP A 334 -13.46 -14.75 -13.54
N PRO A 335 -13.94 -15.72 -14.34
CA PRO A 335 -13.23 -16.98 -14.59
C PRO A 335 -11.90 -16.75 -15.32
N THR A 336 -11.77 -15.59 -16.00
CA THR A 336 -10.48 -15.34 -16.68
C THR A 336 -9.52 -14.58 -15.75
N GLY A 337 -9.98 -14.40 -14.47
CA GLY A 337 -9.02 -13.85 -13.48
C GLY A 337 -9.10 -12.32 -13.42
N ASN A 338 -10.10 -11.69 -14.12
CA ASN A 338 -10.26 -10.22 -14.06
C ASN A 338 -11.15 -9.80 -12.88
N GLY A 339 -10.85 -8.61 -12.38
CA GLY A 339 -11.70 -8.07 -11.29
C GLY A 339 -11.08 -8.38 -9.91
N GLY A 340 -11.87 -8.13 -8.90
CA GLY A 340 -11.43 -8.46 -7.52
C GLY A 340 -10.93 -7.20 -6.79
N VAL A 341 -10.65 -7.46 -5.51
CA VAL A 341 -10.06 -6.40 -4.66
C VAL A 341 -8.77 -6.93 -4.02
N ILE A 342 -7.69 -6.10 -4.26
CA ILE A 342 -6.41 -6.56 -3.67
C ILE A 342 -5.94 -5.53 -2.64
N VAL A 343 -5.13 -6.05 -1.70
CA VAL A 343 -4.45 -5.16 -0.73
C VAL A 343 -2.99 -4.96 -1.19
N ASP A 344 -2.71 -3.65 -1.46
CA ASP A 344 -1.39 -3.44 -2.08
C ASP A 344 -0.67 -2.25 -1.43
N SER A 345 0.58 -2.53 -0.92
CA SER A 345 1.33 -1.46 -0.24
C SER A 345 2.07 -0.59 -1.27
N GLY A 346 2.17 -1.08 -2.48
CA GLY A 346 2.92 -0.33 -3.50
C GLY A 346 2.04 0.68 -4.23
N THR A 347 0.68 0.58 -3.96
CA THR A 347 -0.24 1.60 -4.53
C THR A 347 -0.58 2.65 -3.47
N SER A 348 -0.41 3.89 -3.88
CA SER A 348 -0.61 4.97 -2.89
C SER A 348 -2.08 5.11 -2.49
N VAL A 349 -3.00 5.33 -3.49
CA VAL A 349 -4.40 5.66 -3.12
C VAL A 349 -5.30 4.49 -3.56
N THR A 350 -6.27 4.24 -2.70
CA THR A 350 -7.21 3.16 -3.05
C THR A 350 -7.93 3.48 -4.37
N ARG A 351 -8.01 2.35 -5.28
CA ARG A 351 -8.74 2.41 -6.56
C ARG A 351 -9.93 1.44 -6.53
N LEU A 352 -11.09 2.09 -6.83
CA LEU A 352 -12.28 1.24 -6.86
C LEU A 352 -12.83 1.17 -8.29
N THR A 353 -13.56 0.05 -8.53
CA THR A 353 -14.24 0.14 -9.85
C THR A 353 -14.99 1.46 -9.96
N ARG A 354 -15.15 1.82 -11.19
CA ARG A 354 -15.68 3.19 -11.38
C ARG A 354 -17.06 3.33 -10.76
N PRO A 355 -17.96 2.40 -10.95
CA PRO A 355 -19.29 2.58 -10.33
C PRO A 355 -19.19 2.65 -8.80
N ALA A 356 -18.37 1.87 -8.21
CA ALA A 356 -18.24 1.92 -6.73
C ALA A 356 -17.63 3.25 -6.28
N TYR A 357 -16.64 3.74 -7.00
CA TYR A 357 -16.00 5.01 -6.60
C TYR A 357 -17.00 6.16 -6.72
N VAL A 358 -17.70 6.18 -7.82
CA VAL A 358 -18.66 7.30 -8.02
C VAL A 358 -19.71 7.29 -6.89
N ALA A 359 -20.21 6.11 -6.53
CA ALA A 359 -21.19 6.04 -5.44
C ALA A 359 -20.58 6.49 -4.11
N LEU A 360 -19.40 6.03 -3.84
CA LEU A 360 -18.72 6.44 -2.58
C LEU A 360 -18.46 7.94 -2.60
N ARG A 361 -17.93 8.48 -3.71
CA ARG A 361 -17.63 9.93 -3.81
C ARG A 361 -18.89 10.76 -3.57
N ASP A 362 -19.96 10.38 -4.20
CA ASP A 362 -21.21 11.17 -4.07
C ASP A 362 -21.75 11.13 -2.63
N ALA A 363 -21.72 9.92 -2.06
CA ALA A 363 -22.21 9.83 -0.66
C ALA A 363 -21.34 10.69 0.28
N PHE A 364 -20.05 10.64 0.04
CA PHE A 364 -19.17 11.45 0.92
C PHE A 364 -19.43 12.94 0.72
N ARG A 365 -19.61 13.43 -0.52
CA ARG A 365 -19.88 14.87 -0.77
C ARG A 365 -21.15 15.32 -0.06
N VAL A 366 -22.09 14.42 -0.08
CA VAL A 366 -23.34 14.78 0.63
C VAL A 366 -23.07 14.91 2.13
N GLY A 367 -22.31 13.91 2.67
CA GLY A 367 -22.05 13.95 4.12
C GLY A 367 -21.10 15.09 4.52
N ALA A 368 -20.36 15.61 3.48
CA ALA A 368 -19.38 16.67 3.84
C ALA A 368 -19.86 18.01 3.25
N SER A 369 -21.08 18.23 3.16
CA SER A 369 -21.63 19.40 2.43
C SER A 369 -21.32 20.70 3.19
N ASN A 370 -20.92 20.50 4.46
CA ASN A 370 -20.61 21.73 5.24
C ASN A 370 -19.18 22.22 4.96
N LEU A 371 -18.41 21.41 4.26
CA LEU A 371 -17.02 21.83 3.98
C LEU A 371 -16.98 22.57 2.64
N LYS A 372 -16.02 23.60 2.59
CA LYS A 372 -15.92 24.41 1.35
C LYS A 372 -15.15 23.64 0.26
N ARG A 373 -15.84 23.49 -0.95
CA ARG A 373 -15.21 22.72 -2.04
C ARG A 373 -14.10 23.54 -2.69
N SER A 374 -13.10 22.82 -3.19
CA SER A 374 -11.97 23.42 -3.92
C SER A 374 -11.80 22.69 -5.27
N LEU A 375 -10.96 23.29 -6.10
CA LEU A 375 -10.72 22.67 -7.43
C LEU A 375 -10.07 21.30 -7.29
N ASP A 376 -10.32 20.49 -8.38
CA ASP A 376 -9.72 19.14 -8.39
C ASP A 376 -8.18 19.24 -8.37
N PHE A 377 -7.64 18.07 -7.96
CA PHE A 377 -6.16 17.98 -7.92
C PHE A 377 -5.72 16.61 -8.45
N SER A 378 -5.00 16.68 -9.66
CA SER A 378 -4.51 15.41 -10.26
C SER A 378 -5.63 14.39 -10.38
N LEU A 379 -5.49 13.15 -9.68
CA LEU A 379 -6.51 12.10 -9.87
C LEU A 379 -7.69 12.29 -8.91
N PHE A 380 -7.58 13.33 -8.10
CA PHE A 380 -8.65 13.54 -7.10
C PHE A 380 -9.66 14.55 -7.66
N ASP A 381 -10.91 14.15 -7.55
CA ASP A 381 -11.93 15.06 -8.14
C ASP A 381 -12.83 15.62 -7.04
N THR A 382 -12.50 15.33 -5.80
CA THR A 382 -13.20 15.93 -4.65
C THR A 382 -12.19 16.47 -3.65
N CYS A 383 -12.16 17.89 -3.62
CA CYS A 383 -11.23 18.55 -2.71
C CYS A 383 -11.93 19.68 -1.96
N PHE A 384 -11.25 20.01 -0.84
CA PHE A 384 -11.87 21.03 0.04
C PHE A 384 -10.80 22.04 0.46
N ASP A 385 -11.25 23.30 0.54
CA ASP A 385 -10.38 24.33 1.14
C ASP A 385 -10.60 24.39 2.67
N LEU A 386 -9.55 24.00 3.31
CA LEU A 386 -9.70 23.99 4.80
C LEU A 386 -8.68 24.92 5.42
N SER A 387 -8.31 25.92 4.68
CA SER A 387 -7.32 26.88 5.19
C SER A 387 -7.87 27.63 6.41
N GLY A 388 -6.95 27.70 7.42
CA GLY A 388 -7.34 28.50 8.60
C GLY A 388 -8.09 27.65 9.63
N LYS A 389 -8.27 26.34 9.34
CA LYS A 389 -8.99 25.49 10.31
C LYS A 389 -7.99 24.54 10.98
N ALA A 390 -8.23 24.32 12.27
CA ALA A 390 -7.34 23.36 12.96
C ALA A 390 -7.98 21.97 13.01
N GLU A 391 -9.31 22.04 12.96
CA GLU A 391 -10.05 20.76 13.06
C GLU A 391 -11.39 20.89 12.31
N VAL A 392 -11.79 19.73 11.68
CA VAL A 392 -13.12 19.71 11.05
C VAL A 392 -13.80 18.37 11.36
N LYS A 393 -15.16 18.42 11.19
CA LYS A 393 -15.91 17.14 11.30
C LYS A 393 -16.20 16.57 9.91
N VAL A 394 -15.88 15.26 9.79
CA VAL A 394 -16.13 14.64 8.47
C VAL A 394 -16.84 13.30 8.68
N PRO A 395 -17.71 12.92 7.68
CA PRO A 395 -18.48 11.67 7.85
C PRO A 395 -17.56 10.44 7.93
N THR A 396 -17.96 9.48 8.83
CA THR A 396 -17.15 8.26 8.93
C THR A 396 -17.22 7.44 7.63
N VAL A 397 -16.11 6.70 7.39
CA VAL A 397 -16.07 5.77 6.25
C VAL A 397 -15.64 4.39 6.76
N VAL A 398 -16.47 3.37 6.34
CA VAL A 398 -16.16 1.99 6.79
C VAL A 398 -16.14 1.08 5.57
N LEU A 399 -14.99 0.32 5.45
CA LEU A 399 -14.96 -0.75 4.43
C LEU A 399 -15.48 -2.07 5.01
N HIS A 400 -16.47 -2.58 4.33
CA HIS A 400 -17.06 -3.85 4.84
C HIS A 400 -16.52 -5.04 4.02
N PHE A 401 -15.52 -5.69 4.62
CA PHE A 401 -15.01 -6.94 3.99
C PHE A 401 -15.80 -8.15 4.47
N THR A 402 -15.66 -9.21 3.74
CA THR A 402 -16.24 -10.46 4.26
C THR A 402 -15.62 -10.82 5.61
N GLY A 403 -16.47 -10.71 6.69
CA GLY A 403 -16.02 -11.18 8.03
C GLY A 403 -15.33 -10.07 8.82
N ALA A 404 -15.19 -8.87 8.10
CA ALA A 404 -14.48 -7.81 8.86
C ALA A 404 -14.99 -6.44 8.43
N ASP A 405 -15.19 -5.59 9.45
CA ASP A 405 -15.45 -4.16 9.19
C ASP A 405 -14.23 -3.32 9.61
N VAL A 406 -13.85 -2.55 8.60
CA VAL A 406 -12.65 -1.73 8.90
C VAL A 406 -13.04 -0.25 8.82
N SER A 407 -13.05 0.36 10.01
CA SER A 407 -13.37 1.80 10.09
C SER A 407 -12.11 2.65 9.85
N LEU A 408 -12.24 3.52 8.80
CA LEU A 408 -11.04 4.30 8.43
C LEU A 408 -10.96 5.60 9.26
N PRO A 409 -9.75 5.84 9.76
CA PRO A 409 -9.57 7.19 10.31
C PRO A 409 -9.65 8.27 9.21
N ALA A 410 -10.08 9.46 9.62
CA ALA A 410 -10.32 10.53 8.61
C ALA A 410 -9.04 10.82 7.82
N SER A 411 -7.90 10.61 8.43
CA SER A 411 -6.63 10.89 7.71
C SER A 411 -6.37 9.85 6.61
N ASN A 412 -7.21 8.78 6.63
CA ASN A 412 -7.04 7.76 5.57
C ASN A 412 -7.84 8.12 4.31
N TYR A 413 -8.77 9.23 4.42
CA TYR A 413 -9.53 9.44 3.17
C TYR A 413 -9.68 10.94 2.91
N LEU A 414 -9.18 11.78 3.76
CA LEU A 414 -9.05 13.21 3.48
C LEU A 414 -7.61 13.65 3.78
N ILE A 415 -6.82 14.00 2.62
CA ILE A 415 -5.35 14.15 2.80
C ILE A 415 -4.95 15.53 2.27
N PRO A 416 -3.95 16.06 2.90
CA PRO A 416 -3.44 17.34 2.38
C PRO A 416 -2.67 17.15 1.07
N VAL A 417 -2.94 18.11 0.09
CA VAL A 417 -2.22 17.91 -1.20
C VAL A 417 -1.35 19.14 -1.48
N ASP A 418 -1.49 20.12 -0.53
CA ASP A 418 -0.57 21.27 -0.62
C ASP A 418 -0.37 21.87 0.76
N THR A 419 0.47 22.93 0.79
CA THR A 419 0.80 23.51 2.11
C THR A 419 -0.19 24.63 2.44
N ASP A 420 -1.17 24.89 1.56
CA ASP A 420 -2.08 26.05 1.74
C ASP A 420 -3.43 25.59 2.28
N GLY A 421 -3.51 24.35 2.68
CA GLY A 421 -4.76 23.96 3.39
C GLY A 421 -5.74 23.25 2.44
N LYS A 422 -5.28 22.83 1.21
CA LYS A 422 -6.15 22.01 0.33
C LYS A 422 -6.06 20.53 0.72
N PHE A 423 -7.31 19.95 0.88
CA PHE A 423 -7.39 18.52 1.25
C PHE A 423 -8.31 17.80 0.25
N CYS A 424 -7.81 16.62 -0.12
CA CYS A 424 -8.63 15.94 -1.15
C CYS A 424 -9.06 14.55 -0.64
N PHE A 425 -10.26 14.15 -1.08
CA PHE A 425 -10.81 12.81 -0.81
C PHE A 425 -9.98 11.76 -1.56
N ALA A 426 -9.21 10.93 -0.74
CA ALA A 426 -8.10 10.11 -1.29
C ALA A 426 -8.62 8.74 -1.74
N PHE A 427 -9.61 8.77 -2.70
CA PHE A 427 -10.09 7.61 -3.47
C PHE A 427 -10.18 7.99 -4.95
N ALA A 428 -9.97 6.98 -5.72
CA ALA A 428 -10.13 7.23 -7.19
C ALA A 428 -10.68 5.96 -7.86
N GLY A 429 -11.32 6.21 -9.08
CA GLY A 429 -11.87 5.06 -9.81
C GLY A 429 -10.82 4.42 -10.72
N THR A 430 -11.10 3.18 -11.10
CA THR A 430 -10.23 2.49 -12.08
C THR A 430 -11.11 1.93 -13.21
N MET A 431 -10.45 1.83 -14.43
CA MET A 431 -11.25 1.33 -15.58
C MET A 431 -10.95 -0.15 -15.84
N SER A 432 -10.00 -0.79 -15.14
CA SER A 432 -9.54 -2.17 -15.38
C SER A 432 -10.42 -3.19 -14.65
N GLY A 433 -11.39 -2.64 -13.84
CA GLY A 433 -12.26 -3.59 -13.10
C GLY A 433 -11.60 -4.08 -11.81
N LEU A 434 -10.24 -4.05 -11.65
CA LEU A 434 -9.53 -4.46 -10.43
C LEU A 434 -9.50 -3.30 -9.42
N SER A 435 -10.04 -3.60 -8.30
CA SER A 435 -9.96 -2.62 -7.20
C SER A 435 -8.75 -2.90 -6.30
N ILE A 436 -8.23 -1.75 -5.73
CA ILE A 436 -7.01 -1.90 -4.92
C ILE A 436 -7.18 -1.10 -3.62
N ILE A 437 -6.98 -1.81 -2.49
CA ILE A 437 -6.85 -1.03 -1.24
C ILE A 437 -5.40 -0.53 -1.13
N GLY A 438 -5.17 0.84 -1.25
CA GLY A 438 -3.83 1.46 -1.31
C GLY A 438 -3.26 1.71 0.09
N ASN A 439 -2.04 2.22 0.10
CA ASN A 439 -1.32 2.24 1.38
C ASN A 439 -1.77 3.42 2.24
N ILE A 440 -2.50 4.47 1.60
CA ILE A 440 -3.02 5.55 2.45
C ILE A 440 -4.15 5.00 3.32
N GLN A 441 -4.95 4.09 2.75
CA GLN A 441 -6.09 3.56 3.54
C GLN A 441 -5.60 2.46 4.49
N GLN A 442 -4.34 2.09 4.38
CA GLN A 442 -3.81 1.05 5.29
C GLN A 442 -3.08 1.69 6.47
N GLN A 443 -2.84 3.03 6.39
CA GLN A 443 -2.08 3.71 7.47
C GLN A 443 -2.81 3.63 8.80
N GLY A 444 -1.96 3.38 9.90
CA GLY A 444 -2.55 3.35 11.26
C GLY A 444 -3.04 1.94 11.63
N PHE A 445 -3.00 1.08 10.60
CA PHE A 445 -3.39 -0.32 10.89
C PHE A 445 -2.14 -1.21 10.83
N ARG A 446 -2.13 -2.17 11.73
CA ARG A 446 -1.28 -3.33 11.37
C ARG A 446 -2.00 -4.27 10.39
N VAL A 447 -1.41 -4.27 9.20
CA VAL A 447 -2.03 -5.16 8.19
C VAL A 447 -1.31 -6.52 8.20
N VAL A 448 -2.11 -7.56 8.47
CA VAL A 448 -1.53 -8.90 8.74
C VAL A 448 -1.82 -9.79 7.53
N PHE A 449 -0.72 -10.38 7.07
CA PHE A 449 -0.89 -11.43 6.04
C PHE A 449 -0.55 -12.81 6.62
N ASP A 450 -1.67 -13.50 6.96
CA ASP A 450 -1.56 -14.87 7.50
C ASP A 450 -1.85 -15.91 6.40
N LEU A 451 -0.75 -16.20 5.64
CA LEU A 451 -0.93 -17.06 4.44
C LEU A 451 -1.18 -18.51 4.85
N ALA A 452 -0.68 -18.89 6.01
CA ALA A 452 -0.99 -20.25 6.52
C ALA A 452 -2.48 -20.38 6.88
N GLY A 453 -3.07 -19.29 7.33
CA GLY A 453 -4.50 -19.34 7.73
C GLY A 453 -5.38 -18.79 6.59
N ASN A 454 -4.81 -18.50 5.41
CA ASN A 454 -5.52 -17.99 4.23
C ASN A 454 -6.44 -16.81 4.59
N ARG A 455 -5.77 -15.77 5.26
CA ARG A 455 -6.62 -14.62 5.65
C ARG A 455 -5.73 -13.38 5.81
N VAL A 456 -6.33 -12.21 5.63
CA VAL A 456 -5.68 -10.92 5.91
C VAL A 456 -6.40 -10.23 7.08
N GLY A 457 -5.54 -9.61 7.89
CA GLY A 457 -6.14 -8.99 9.10
C GLY A 457 -5.80 -7.50 9.16
N PHE A 458 -6.71 -6.80 9.80
CA PHE A 458 -6.48 -5.37 10.05
C PHE A 458 -6.64 -5.06 11.54
N ALA A 459 -5.57 -4.61 12.07
CA ALA A 459 -5.63 -4.22 13.50
C ALA A 459 -5.47 -2.70 13.61
N PRO A 460 -6.49 -2.06 14.17
CA PRO A 460 -6.36 -0.60 14.31
C PRO A 460 -5.29 -0.23 15.35
N ARG A 461 -4.77 0.91 15.18
CA ARG A 461 -3.71 1.40 16.09
C ARG A 461 -2.58 0.37 16.23
N GLY A 462 -2.23 -0.17 15.13
CA GLY A 462 -1.31 -1.34 15.17
C GLY A 462 0.15 -0.88 15.12
N CYS A 463 0.38 0.50 15.01
CA CYS A 463 1.79 0.95 14.86
C CYS A 463 2.37 1.33 16.21
N ALA A 464 1.67 1.01 17.39
CA ALA A 464 2.11 1.27 18.78
C ALA A 464 2.51 -0.05 19.45
#